data_AF-A0A947X365-F1
#
_entry.id   AF-A0A947X365-F1
#
_cell.length_a   1.000
_cell.length_b   1.000
_cell.length_c   1.000
_cell.angle_alpha   90.00
_cell.angle_beta   90.00
_cell.angle_gamma   90.00
#
_symmetry.space_group_name_H-M   'P 1'
#
loop_
_entity.id
_entity.type
_entity.pdbx_description
1 polymer ?
#
loop_
_entity_poly.entity_id
_entity_poly.type
_entity_poly.pdbx_seq_one_letter_code
_entity_poly.pdbx_strand_id
1 'polypeptide(L)'
;MIAPPVLPAAVSLALAPLIDAEPRPAFVLGVADPAVWIGAAGGVLTVSTGDAVRLPNGVVVAERAADRPFGEILPGDEVMVGGGAIVFASLRIEAVRWFDPRPALPASTAAAVSRVAASLEGVAVRPMADHGFLEALIQDDDGAALEAARLLIGFGDGLTPSGDDLIAGTIAAMLLIGGSLGAATAVAMVRRLESPLLDHAAAATTSLSASLLGHAFRGEVAAPAAALLAALAGRGDPATAAAALNAVGHSSGPALAAGVLAGTRAAIERSR
;
A
#
# COMPACT_ATOMS: atom_id res chain seq x y z
N MET A 1 17.63 11.16 -34.27
CA MET A 1 17.31 11.09 -32.83
C MET A 1 18.02 9.88 -32.27
N ILE A 2 18.77 10.04 -31.18
CA ILE A 2 19.35 8.93 -30.42
C ILE A 2 18.18 8.26 -29.68
N ALA A 3 18.09 6.93 -29.69
CA ALA A 3 17.06 6.22 -28.95
C ALA A 3 17.23 6.49 -27.44
N PRO A 4 16.14 6.70 -26.68
CA PRO A 4 16.25 6.96 -25.26
C PRO A 4 16.90 5.76 -24.54
N PRO A 5 17.63 6.00 -23.43
CA PRO A 5 18.16 4.93 -22.59
C PRO A 5 17.03 3.98 -22.14
N VAL A 6 17.38 2.70 -22.00
CA VAL A 6 16.46 1.64 -21.57
C VAL A 6 16.88 1.14 -20.19
N LEU A 7 15.97 1.21 -19.23
CA LEU A 7 16.19 0.68 -17.88
C LEU A 7 15.32 -0.57 -17.64
N PRO A 8 15.92 -1.71 -17.23
CA PRO A 8 15.16 -2.86 -16.80
C PRO A 8 14.51 -2.61 -15.42
N ALA A 9 13.27 -3.04 -15.24
CA ALA A 9 12.53 -2.85 -13.99
C ALA A 9 11.88 -4.13 -13.41
N ALA A 10 11.76 -4.13 -12.09
CA ALA A 10 10.81 -4.98 -11.35
C ALA A 10 9.44 -4.35 -11.34
N VAL A 11 8.41 -5.10 -11.74
CA VAL A 11 7.04 -4.60 -11.80
C VAL A 11 6.16 -5.38 -10.83
N SER A 12 5.29 -4.66 -10.12
CA SER A 12 4.26 -5.29 -9.30
C SER A 12 3.29 -6.07 -10.17
N LEU A 13 2.96 -7.30 -9.79
CA LEU A 13 1.92 -8.09 -10.45
C LEU A 13 0.56 -7.38 -10.47
N ALA A 14 0.29 -6.47 -9.53
CA ALA A 14 -0.93 -5.67 -9.53
C ALA A 14 -1.04 -4.72 -10.74
N LEU A 15 0.08 -4.47 -11.44
CA LEU A 15 0.14 -3.67 -12.66
C LEU A 15 0.17 -4.51 -13.94
N ALA A 16 0.17 -5.84 -13.86
CA ALA A 16 0.23 -6.71 -15.04
C ALA A 16 -0.87 -6.41 -16.08
N PRO A 17 -2.15 -6.20 -15.70
CA PRO A 17 -3.19 -5.84 -16.66
C PRO A 17 -2.94 -4.52 -17.40
N LEU A 18 -2.18 -3.60 -16.81
CA LEU A 18 -1.85 -2.30 -17.40
C LEU A 18 -0.59 -2.39 -18.28
N ILE A 19 0.44 -3.09 -17.80
CA ILE A 19 1.74 -3.21 -18.49
C ILE A 19 1.69 -4.16 -19.69
N ASP A 20 0.93 -5.26 -19.59
CA ASP A 20 0.83 -6.25 -20.68
C ASP A 20 -0.20 -5.87 -21.74
N ALA A 21 -1.06 -4.87 -21.46
CA ALA A 21 -2.03 -4.36 -22.42
C ALA A 21 -1.37 -3.58 -23.57
N GLU A 22 -2.14 -3.30 -24.63
CA GLU A 22 -1.68 -2.39 -25.69
C GLU A 22 -1.26 -1.02 -25.11
N PRO A 23 -0.17 -0.40 -25.62
CA PRO A 23 0.28 0.90 -25.15
C PRO A 23 -0.80 1.97 -25.22
N ARG A 24 -1.01 2.69 -24.12
CA ARG A 24 -1.96 3.80 -24.02
C ARG A 24 -1.29 5.05 -23.44
N PRO A 25 -1.75 6.25 -23.83
CA PRO A 25 -1.33 7.49 -23.19
C PRO A 25 -1.70 7.52 -21.70
N ALA A 26 -0.80 8.09 -20.91
CA ALA A 26 -0.92 8.40 -19.49
C ALA A 26 -0.15 9.69 -19.20
N PHE A 27 -0.24 10.21 -17.97
CA PHE A 27 0.37 11.49 -17.61
C PHE A 27 1.14 11.40 -16.30
N VAL A 28 2.28 12.07 -16.24
CA VAL A 28 3.03 12.25 -15.00
C VAL A 28 2.26 13.20 -14.09
N LEU A 29 1.82 12.70 -12.93
CA LEU A 29 1.11 13.49 -11.92
C LEU A 29 2.08 14.28 -11.04
N GLY A 30 3.27 13.72 -10.81
CA GLY A 30 4.27 14.35 -9.97
C GLY A 30 5.61 13.61 -10.04
N VAL A 31 6.65 14.33 -9.63
CA VAL A 31 8.03 13.83 -9.56
C VAL A 31 8.61 14.32 -8.24
N ALA A 32 9.18 13.40 -7.47
CA ALA A 32 10.03 13.75 -6.33
C ALA A 32 11.03 12.64 -6.14
N ASP A 33 12.33 12.94 -6.12
CA ASP A 33 13.35 11.94 -5.83
C ASP A 33 12.98 11.22 -4.52
N PRO A 34 12.78 9.88 -4.52
CA PRO A 34 13.27 8.90 -5.50
C PRO A 34 12.25 8.30 -6.51
N ALA A 35 11.11 8.95 -6.78
CA ALA A 35 9.98 8.40 -7.51
C ALA A 35 9.25 9.37 -8.47
N VAL A 36 8.54 8.77 -9.44
CA VAL A 36 7.61 9.40 -10.38
C VAL A 36 6.24 8.75 -10.20
N TRP A 37 5.18 9.57 -10.12
CA TRP A 37 3.80 9.10 -10.07
C TRP A 37 3.13 9.33 -11.42
N ILE A 38 2.57 8.27 -12.00
CA ILE A 38 1.91 8.31 -13.31
C ILE A 38 0.44 7.96 -13.13
N GLY A 39 -0.43 8.85 -13.59
CA GLY A 39 -1.87 8.65 -13.66
C GLY A 39 -2.20 7.89 -14.93
N ALA A 40 -2.75 6.69 -14.77
CA ALA A 40 -3.10 5.80 -15.86
C ALA A 40 -4.55 5.31 -15.71
N ALA A 41 -5.05 4.61 -16.72
CA ALA A 41 -6.36 3.96 -16.64
C ALA A 41 -6.38 2.96 -15.47
N GLY A 42 -7.27 3.18 -14.51
CA GLY A 42 -7.44 2.32 -13.34
C GLY A 42 -6.63 2.71 -12.09
N GLY A 43 -5.89 3.82 -12.10
CA GLY A 43 -5.28 4.39 -10.90
C GLY A 43 -3.91 5.02 -11.13
N VAL A 44 -3.13 5.11 -10.07
CA VAL A 44 -1.76 5.62 -10.09
C VAL A 44 -0.77 4.47 -10.05
N LEU A 45 0.23 4.48 -10.93
CA LEU A 45 1.42 3.65 -10.82
C LEU A 45 2.61 4.51 -10.37
N THR A 46 3.56 3.89 -9.68
CA THR A 46 4.77 4.54 -9.18
C THR A 46 5.99 3.95 -9.87
N VAL A 47 6.85 4.79 -10.44
CA VAL A 47 8.17 4.39 -10.91
C VAL A 47 9.17 4.88 -9.89
N SER A 48 10.00 4.00 -9.35
CA SER A 48 10.95 4.35 -8.29
C SER A 48 12.31 3.70 -8.49
N THR A 49 13.32 4.31 -7.86
CA THR A 49 14.68 3.77 -7.81
C THR A 49 14.80 2.57 -6.87
N GLY A 50 15.87 1.79 -7.03
CA GLY A 50 16.06 0.52 -6.35
C GLY A 50 16.23 0.63 -4.83
N ASP A 51 16.59 1.81 -4.32
CA ASP A 51 16.72 2.14 -2.91
C ASP A 51 15.46 2.82 -2.32
N ALA A 52 14.41 3.01 -3.11
CA ALA A 52 13.11 3.48 -2.64
C ALA A 52 12.27 2.35 -2.01
N VAL A 53 11.23 2.75 -1.25
CA VAL A 53 10.22 1.82 -0.75
C VAL A 53 9.46 1.21 -1.93
N ARG A 54 9.40 -0.12 -1.97
CA ARG A 54 8.62 -0.86 -2.96
C ARG A 54 7.13 -0.82 -2.59
N LEU A 55 6.36 -0.09 -3.38
CA LEU A 55 4.91 0.06 -3.25
C LEU A 55 4.13 -1.01 -4.02
N PRO A 56 2.85 -1.28 -3.66
CA PRO A 56 2.04 -2.28 -4.35
C PRO A 56 1.70 -1.90 -5.80
N ASN A 57 1.74 -0.62 -6.14
CA ASN A 57 1.64 -0.09 -7.51
C ASN A 57 3.02 0.27 -8.08
N GLY A 58 4.07 -0.46 -7.72
CA GLY A 58 5.46 -0.11 -8.01
C GLY A 58 6.05 -0.72 -9.29
N VAL A 59 6.85 0.10 -9.98
CA VAL A 59 7.83 -0.24 -11.01
C VAL A 59 9.19 0.23 -10.50
N VAL A 60 10.10 -0.70 -10.22
CA VAL A 60 11.37 -0.44 -9.53
C VAL A 60 12.55 -0.70 -10.45
N VAL A 61 13.23 0.36 -10.86
CA VAL A 61 14.49 0.29 -11.61
C VAL A 61 15.66 -0.07 -10.68
N ALA A 62 16.80 -0.51 -11.23
CA ALA A 62 17.96 -0.86 -10.40
C ALA A 62 18.75 0.38 -9.92
N GLU A 63 18.50 1.50 -10.58
CA GLU A 63 19.26 2.74 -10.44
C GLU A 63 18.97 3.35 -9.08
N ARG A 64 19.91 4.14 -8.55
CA ARG A 64 19.76 4.75 -7.23
C ARG A 64 19.23 6.17 -7.34
N ALA A 65 18.59 6.66 -6.29
CA ALA A 65 18.11 8.05 -6.22
C ALA A 65 19.24 9.07 -6.51
N ALA A 66 20.46 8.79 -6.05
CA ALA A 66 21.63 9.65 -6.26
C ALA A 66 22.02 9.82 -7.74
N ASP A 67 21.67 8.84 -8.59
CA ASP A 67 21.96 8.87 -10.03
C ASP A 67 20.93 9.70 -10.81
N ARG A 68 19.86 10.15 -10.14
CA ARG A 68 18.76 10.96 -10.69
C ARG A 68 18.24 10.45 -12.04
N PRO A 69 17.84 9.17 -12.15
CA PRO A 69 17.41 8.58 -13.42
C PRO A 69 16.15 9.24 -14.00
N PHE A 70 15.40 10.00 -13.20
CA PHE A 70 14.17 10.69 -13.57
C PHE A 70 14.34 12.21 -13.73
N GLY A 71 15.58 12.72 -13.75
CA GLY A 71 15.86 14.16 -13.70
C GLY A 71 15.34 14.98 -14.89
N GLU A 72 15.00 14.34 -16.01
CA GLU A 72 14.40 14.98 -17.19
C GLU A 72 12.88 14.84 -17.27
N ILE A 73 12.25 14.09 -16.35
CA ILE A 73 10.81 13.88 -16.33
C ILE A 73 10.15 14.99 -15.52
N LEU A 74 9.08 15.58 -16.06
CA LEU A 74 8.35 16.68 -15.45
C LEU A 74 6.88 16.34 -15.21
N PRO A 75 6.24 16.93 -14.18
CA PRO A 75 4.80 16.86 -14.03
C PRO A 75 4.08 17.39 -15.28
N GLY A 76 3.08 16.64 -15.75
CA GLY A 76 2.33 16.93 -16.97
C GLY A 76 2.89 16.26 -18.23
N ASP A 77 4.09 15.65 -18.18
CA ASP A 77 4.63 14.90 -19.31
C ASP A 77 3.69 13.76 -19.71
N GLU A 78 3.49 13.61 -21.02
CA GLU A 78 2.82 12.46 -21.60
C GLU A 78 3.77 11.26 -21.59
N VAL A 79 3.24 10.11 -21.19
CA VAL A 79 3.97 8.85 -21.10
C VAL A 79 3.11 7.72 -21.67
N MET A 80 3.72 6.81 -22.42
CA MET A 80 3.02 5.62 -22.91
C MET A 80 3.22 4.47 -21.93
N VAL A 81 2.13 3.83 -21.52
CA VAL A 81 2.14 2.67 -20.62
C VAL A 81 1.49 1.49 -21.32
N GLY A 82 2.18 0.35 -21.35
CA GLY A 82 1.73 -0.89 -22.00
C GLY A 82 2.81 -1.48 -22.90
N GLY A 83 2.51 -2.62 -23.52
CA GLY A 83 3.44 -3.35 -24.39
C GLY A 83 4.71 -3.79 -23.66
N GLY A 84 4.60 -4.10 -22.36
CA GLY A 84 5.72 -4.51 -21.51
C GLY A 84 6.63 -3.36 -21.05
N ALA A 85 6.23 -2.09 -21.25
CA ALA A 85 7.09 -0.95 -20.94
C ALA A 85 6.34 0.30 -20.48
N ILE A 86 7.10 1.25 -19.92
CA ILE A 86 6.72 2.64 -19.70
C ILE A 86 7.69 3.50 -20.51
N VAL A 87 7.17 4.33 -21.40
CA VAL A 87 7.97 5.07 -22.39
C VAL A 87 7.71 6.57 -22.25
N PHE A 88 8.71 7.27 -21.74
CA PHE A 88 8.82 8.72 -21.72
C PHE A 88 9.57 9.20 -22.97
N ALA A 89 9.60 10.52 -23.19
CA ALA A 89 10.43 11.12 -24.24
C ALA A 89 11.94 10.89 -24.00
N SER A 90 12.37 10.95 -22.74
CA SER A 90 13.78 10.88 -22.32
C SER A 90 14.23 9.49 -21.86
N LEU A 91 13.29 8.57 -21.61
CA LEU A 91 13.57 7.30 -20.92
C LEU A 91 12.59 6.21 -21.33
N ARG A 92 13.09 4.98 -21.51
CA ARG A 92 12.26 3.78 -21.62
C ARG A 92 12.54 2.85 -20.45
N ILE A 93 11.47 2.33 -19.84
CA ILE A 93 11.54 1.39 -18.73
C ILE A 93 10.87 0.09 -19.16
N GLU A 94 11.59 -1.02 -19.11
CA GLU A 94 11.09 -2.33 -19.56
C GLU A 94 10.80 -3.25 -18.38
N ALA A 95 9.63 -3.88 -18.41
CA ALA A 95 9.26 -4.90 -17.44
C ALA A 95 10.05 -6.19 -17.72
N VAL A 96 11.01 -6.51 -16.86
CA VAL A 96 11.86 -7.71 -17.02
C VAL A 96 11.68 -8.73 -15.90
N ARG A 97 11.12 -8.31 -14.76
CA ARG A 97 10.86 -9.17 -13.60
C ARG A 97 9.59 -8.71 -12.90
N TRP A 98 8.92 -9.65 -12.23
CA TRP A 98 7.67 -9.40 -11.53
C TRP A 98 7.79 -9.71 -10.05
N PHE A 99 7.10 -8.96 -9.20
CA PHE A 99 6.96 -9.26 -7.77
C PHE A 99 5.49 -9.23 -7.36
N ASP A 100 5.11 -10.13 -6.46
CA ASP A 100 3.77 -10.14 -5.87
C ASP A 100 3.73 -9.15 -4.69
N PRO A 101 2.90 -8.09 -4.73
CA PRO A 101 2.74 -7.18 -3.60
C PRO A 101 1.88 -7.76 -2.48
N ARG A 102 1.26 -8.93 -2.67
CA ARG A 102 0.47 -9.63 -1.65
C ARG A 102 1.35 -10.61 -0.88
N PRO A 103 1.64 -10.37 0.41
CA PRO A 103 2.49 -11.28 1.18
C PRO A 103 1.78 -12.60 1.46
N ALA A 104 2.51 -13.71 1.31
CA ALA A 104 2.07 -15.04 1.73
C ALA A 104 2.36 -15.25 3.22
N LEU A 105 1.32 -15.12 4.05
CA LEU A 105 1.42 -15.34 5.50
C LEU A 105 1.26 -16.83 5.86
N PRO A 106 2.05 -17.38 6.79
CA PRO A 106 1.82 -18.73 7.30
C PRO A 106 0.51 -18.81 8.10
N ALA A 107 -0.09 -20.00 8.21
CA ALA A 107 -1.19 -20.23 9.13
C ALA A 107 -0.73 -19.98 10.58
N SER A 108 -1.55 -19.30 11.36
CA SER A 108 -1.22 -18.87 12.73
C SER A 108 -2.38 -19.10 13.69
N THR A 109 -2.11 -18.95 15.00
CA THR A 109 -3.16 -18.96 16.04
C THR A 109 -3.36 -17.56 16.59
N ALA A 110 -4.59 -17.24 17.00
CA ALA A 110 -4.93 -15.95 17.57
C ALA A 110 -4.04 -15.61 18.79
N ALA A 111 -3.72 -16.60 19.63
CA ALA A 111 -2.83 -16.42 20.78
C ALA A 111 -1.39 -16.08 20.38
N ALA A 112 -0.86 -16.68 19.30
CA ALA A 112 0.49 -16.37 18.83
C ALA A 112 0.56 -14.94 18.27
N VAL A 113 -0.39 -14.57 17.40
CA VAL A 113 -0.46 -13.23 16.81
C VAL A 113 -0.67 -12.17 17.89
N SER A 114 -1.56 -12.43 18.86
CA SER A 114 -1.83 -11.53 19.99
C SER A 114 -0.58 -11.23 20.82
N ARG A 115 0.25 -12.25 21.11
CA ARG A 115 1.53 -12.04 21.83
C ARG A 115 2.48 -11.12 21.07
N VAL A 116 2.61 -11.30 19.75
CA VAL A 116 3.48 -10.46 18.94
C VAL A 116 2.94 -9.03 18.86
N ALA A 117 1.64 -8.87 18.59
CA ALA A 117 0.99 -7.56 18.55
C ALA A 117 1.17 -6.77 19.86
N ALA A 118 0.98 -7.44 21.01
CA ALA A 118 1.17 -6.84 22.34
C ALA A 118 2.62 -6.42 22.60
N SER A 119 3.61 -7.12 22.03
CA SER A 119 5.02 -6.74 22.17
C SER A 119 5.42 -5.48 21.40
N LEU A 120 4.64 -5.10 20.39
CA LEU A 120 4.89 -3.94 19.54
C LEU A 120 4.15 -2.68 20.02
N GLU A 121 2.97 -2.86 20.61
CA GLU A 121 2.11 -1.76 21.06
C GLU A 121 2.80 -0.86 22.10
N GLY A 122 2.80 0.45 21.83
CA GLY A 122 3.36 1.46 22.74
C GLY A 122 4.89 1.45 22.81
N VAL A 123 5.55 0.46 22.20
CA VAL A 123 7.01 0.30 22.15
C VAL A 123 7.52 0.67 20.76
N ALA A 124 7.16 -0.13 19.76
CA ALA A 124 7.60 0.06 18.38
C ALA A 124 6.51 0.67 17.49
N VAL A 125 5.24 0.58 17.89
CA VAL A 125 4.12 1.18 17.16
C VAL A 125 3.29 2.03 18.11
N ARG A 126 3.13 3.31 17.76
CA ARG A 126 2.31 4.25 18.53
C ARG A 126 0.85 4.11 18.08
N PRO A 127 -0.13 4.07 18.99
CA PRO A 127 -1.53 4.15 18.60
C PRO A 127 -1.83 5.51 17.97
N MET A 128 -2.80 5.53 17.06
CA MET A 128 -3.34 6.73 16.44
C MET A 128 -4.85 6.76 16.66
N ALA A 129 -5.43 7.95 16.75
CA ALA A 129 -6.89 8.09 16.83
C ALA A 129 -7.52 7.57 15.54
N ASP A 130 -8.54 6.72 15.67
CA ASP A 130 -9.22 6.04 14.57
C ASP A 130 -10.70 6.44 14.46
N HIS A 131 -11.13 7.45 15.24
CA HIS A 131 -12.52 7.91 15.31
C HIS A 131 -13.55 6.81 15.57
N GLY A 132 -13.17 5.73 16.26
CA GLY A 132 -14.05 4.59 16.55
C GLY A 132 -14.13 3.55 15.43
N PHE A 133 -13.30 3.66 14.39
CA PHE A 133 -13.26 2.73 13.27
C PHE A 133 -12.98 1.29 13.72
N LEU A 134 -12.00 1.06 14.60
CA LEU A 134 -11.69 -0.28 15.12
C LEU A 134 -12.87 -0.87 15.88
N GLU A 135 -13.51 -0.09 16.75
CA GLU A 135 -14.65 -0.55 17.54
C GLU A 135 -15.79 -0.97 16.63
N ALA A 136 -16.12 -0.16 15.61
CA ALA A 136 -17.16 -0.51 14.65
C ALA A 136 -16.85 -1.81 13.87
N LEU A 137 -15.58 -2.02 13.49
CA LEU A 137 -15.13 -3.26 12.85
C LEU A 137 -15.27 -4.48 13.77
N ILE A 138 -15.01 -4.32 15.07
CA ILE A 138 -15.18 -5.39 16.07
C ILE A 138 -16.67 -5.70 16.26
N GLN A 139 -17.53 -4.67 16.34
CA GLN A 139 -18.97 -4.83 16.55
C GLN A 139 -19.77 -5.25 15.30
N ASP A 140 -19.10 -5.44 14.15
CA ASP A 140 -19.75 -5.76 12.86
C ASP A 140 -20.75 -4.68 12.40
N ASP A 141 -20.46 -3.42 12.72
CA ASP A 141 -21.31 -2.27 12.37
C ASP A 141 -20.75 -1.55 11.13
N ASP A 142 -21.25 -1.95 9.95
CA ASP A 142 -20.87 -1.35 8.67
C ASP A 142 -21.15 0.16 8.66
N GLY A 143 -22.27 0.60 9.24
CA GLY A 143 -22.68 2.00 9.23
C GLY A 143 -21.72 2.88 10.02
N ALA A 144 -21.40 2.47 11.24
CA ALA A 144 -20.45 3.16 12.11
C ALA A 144 -19.02 3.11 11.53
N ALA A 145 -18.61 1.98 10.94
CA ALA A 145 -17.30 1.84 10.31
C ALA A 145 -17.15 2.81 9.13
N LEU A 146 -18.18 2.92 8.30
CA LEU A 146 -18.20 3.86 7.17
C LEU A 146 -18.17 5.32 7.63
N GLU A 147 -18.87 5.67 8.72
CA GLU A 147 -18.85 7.04 9.24
C GLU A 147 -17.49 7.41 9.83
N ALA A 148 -16.88 6.54 10.62
CA ALA A 148 -15.54 6.75 11.15
C ALA A 148 -14.50 6.86 10.02
N ALA A 149 -14.59 6.00 9.01
CA ALA A 149 -13.71 6.04 7.86
C ALA A 149 -13.84 7.33 7.04
N ARG A 150 -15.05 7.90 6.89
CA ARG A 150 -15.25 9.21 6.25
C ARG A 150 -14.54 10.36 6.96
N LEU A 151 -14.37 10.28 8.28
CA LEU A 151 -13.62 11.28 9.05
C LEU A 151 -12.11 11.11 8.93
N LEU A 152 -11.65 9.89 8.63
CA LEU A 152 -10.24 9.55 8.46
C LEU A 152 -9.75 9.76 7.03
N ILE A 153 -10.59 9.52 6.02
CA ILE A 153 -10.16 9.61 4.62
C ILE A 153 -9.77 11.06 4.29
N GLY A 154 -8.55 11.24 3.80
CA GLY A 154 -7.97 12.56 3.55
C GLY A 154 -7.48 13.29 4.81
N PHE A 155 -7.58 12.71 5.99
CA PHE A 155 -7.10 13.32 7.23
C PHE A 155 -5.57 13.21 7.37
N GLY A 156 -4.89 14.35 7.37
CA GLY A 156 -3.44 14.49 7.47
C GLY A 156 -2.82 15.09 6.21
N ASP A 157 -1.54 15.43 6.30
CA ASP A 157 -0.83 16.11 5.21
C ASP A 157 -0.17 15.13 4.22
N GLY A 158 0.16 15.64 3.03
CA GLY A 158 0.98 14.95 2.03
C GLY A 158 0.18 14.14 1.01
N LEU A 159 0.91 13.38 0.18
CA LEU A 159 0.30 12.55 -0.86
C LEU A 159 -0.43 11.32 -0.30
N THR A 160 -0.06 10.89 0.90
CA THR A 160 -0.66 9.78 1.63
C THR A 160 -1.01 10.28 3.03
N PRO A 161 -2.20 10.91 3.19
CA PRO A 161 -2.70 11.35 4.47
C PRO A 161 -2.71 10.22 5.50
N SER A 162 -2.34 10.53 6.74
CA SER A 162 -2.21 9.53 7.82
C SER A 162 -3.49 8.72 8.07
N GLY A 163 -4.67 9.33 7.92
CA GLY A 163 -5.94 8.63 8.09
C GLY A 163 -6.16 7.56 7.02
N ASP A 164 -5.71 7.80 5.80
CA ASP A 164 -5.76 6.79 4.73
C ASP A 164 -4.79 5.64 5.01
N ASP A 165 -3.57 5.95 5.46
CA ASP A 165 -2.57 4.96 5.83
C ASP A 165 -3.06 4.06 6.98
N LEU A 166 -3.73 4.63 7.98
CA LEU A 166 -4.37 3.87 9.05
C LEU A 166 -5.44 2.93 8.51
N ILE A 167 -6.34 3.43 7.66
CA ILE A 167 -7.40 2.61 7.05
C ILE A 167 -6.78 1.49 6.20
N ALA A 168 -5.81 1.82 5.35
CA ALA A 168 -5.11 0.86 4.49
C ALA A 168 -4.45 -0.25 5.32
N GLY A 169 -3.76 0.10 6.41
CA GLY A 169 -3.15 -0.85 7.32
C GLY A 169 -4.18 -1.75 8.01
N THR A 170 -5.28 -1.17 8.46
CA THR A 170 -6.38 -1.88 9.13
C THR A 170 -7.02 -2.90 8.20
N ILE A 171 -7.39 -2.48 6.99
CA ILE A 171 -7.97 -3.32 5.93
C ILE A 171 -7.01 -4.46 5.56
N ALA A 172 -5.75 -4.13 5.28
CA ALA A 172 -4.75 -5.13 4.89
C ALA A 172 -4.52 -6.17 5.99
N ALA A 173 -4.43 -5.75 7.25
CA ALA A 173 -4.29 -6.65 8.37
C ALA A 173 -5.52 -7.55 8.55
N MET A 174 -6.74 -7.00 8.49
CA MET A 174 -7.96 -7.81 8.59
C MET A 174 -8.08 -8.86 7.48
N LEU A 175 -7.66 -8.53 6.25
CA LEU A 175 -7.64 -9.50 5.15
C LEU A 175 -6.56 -10.57 5.32
N LEU A 176 -5.33 -10.15 5.60
CA LEU A 176 -4.15 -11.03 5.55
C LEU A 176 -3.97 -11.82 6.85
N ILE A 177 -4.06 -11.15 8.02
CA ILE A 177 -4.05 -11.83 9.32
C ILE A 177 -5.34 -12.61 9.50
N GLY A 178 -6.50 -12.05 9.12
CA GLY A 178 -7.77 -12.81 9.15
C GLY A 178 -7.68 -14.10 8.34
N GLY A 179 -7.10 -14.05 7.14
CA GLY A 179 -6.81 -15.25 6.34
C GLY A 179 -5.83 -16.22 7.02
N SER A 180 -4.76 -15.72 7.63
CA SER A 180 -3.78 -16.53 8.39
C SER A 180 -4.39 -17.23 9.61
N LEU A 181 -5.42 -16.62 10.21
CA LEU A 181 -6.17 -17.16 11.35
C LEU A 181 -7.38 -18.02 10.94
N GLY A 182 -7.76 -18.05 9.67
CA GLY A 182 -9.02 -18.67 9.22
C GLY A 182 -10.29 -17.88 9.60
N ALA A 183 -10.16 -16.60 9.96
CA ALA A 183 -11.26 -15.73 10.39
C ALA A 183 -12.06 -15.19 9.19
N ALA A 184 -12.95 -16.03 8.64
CA ALA A 184 -13.77 -15.67 7.47
C ALA A 184 -14.66 -14.42 7.68
N THR A 185 -15.12 -14.20 8.91
CA THR A 185 -15.92 -13.02 9.31
C THR A 185 -15.14 -11.72 9.24
N ALA A 186 -13.83 -11.73 9.54
CA ALA A 186 -12.97 -10.56 9.38
C ALA A 186 -12.82 -10.17 7.90
N VAL A 187 -12.60 -11.18 7.05
CA VAL A 187 -12.51 -10.98 5.59
C VAL A 187 -13.84 -10.48 5.02
N ALA A 188 -14.97 -11.06 5.45
CA ALA A 188 -16.29 -10.65 5.01
C ALA A 188 -16.61 -9.19 5.39
N MET A 189 -16.25 -8.76 6.60
CA MET A 189 -16.43 -7.37 7.05
C MET A 189 -15.73 -6.39 6.10
N VAL A 190 -14.45 -6.61 5.82
CA VAL A 190 -13.68 -5.76 4.90
C VAL A 190 -14.32 -5.70 3.51
N ARG A 191 -14.79 -6.83 2.99
CA ARG A 191 -15.41 -6.89 1.65
C ARG A 191 -16.69 -6.08 1.55
N ARG A 192 -17.47 -5.91 2.62
CA ARG A 192 -18.68 -5.07 2.61
C ARG A 192 -18.37 -3.58 2.55
N LEU A 193 -17.19 -3.17 3.04
CA LEU A 193 -16.75 -1.77 3.06
C LEU A 193 -16.08 -1.32 1.76
N GLU A 194 -15.68 -2.26 0.89
CA GLU A 194 -14.83 -1.99 -0.28
C GLU A 194 -15.38 -0.91 -1.22
N SER A 195 -16.55 -1.14 -1.83
CA SER A 195 -17.16 -0.18 -2.75
C SER A 195 -17.40 1.19 -2.10
N PRO A 196 -18.14 1.32 -0.98
CA PRO A 196 -18.47 2.64 -0.42
C PRO A 196 -17.24 3.43 0.04
N LEU A 197 -16.18 2.76 0.52
CA LEU A 197 -14.95 3.46 0.91
C LEU A 197 -14.12 3.90 -0.29
N LEU A 198 -14.01 3.07 -1.33
CA LEU A 198 -13.30 3.45 -2.55
C LEU A 198 -14.01 4.59 -3.30
N ASP A 199 -15.34 4.56 -3.33
CA ASP A 199 -16.15 5.64 -3.91
C ASP A 199 -15.93 6.97 -3.17
N HIS A 200 -15.85 6.93 -1.83
CA HIS A 200 -15.55 8.12 -1.03
C HIS A 200 -14.11 8.59 -1.20
N ALA A 201 -13.14 7.67 -1.16
CA ALA A 201 -11.71 7.98 -1.31
C ALA A 201 -11.40 8.68 -2.63
N ALA A 202 -12.08 8.31 -3.72
CA ALA A 202 -11.92 8.94 -5.03
C ALA A 202 -12.21 10.45 -5.03
N ALA A 203 -13.02 10.95 -4.08
CA ALA A 203 -13.37 12.37 -3.96
C ALA A 203 -12.74 13.08 -2.76
N ALA A 204 -12.29 12.32 -1.74
CA ALA A 204 -11.91 12.88 -0.44
C ALA A 204 -10.39 12.83 -0.15
N THR A 205 -9.60 12.12 -0.96
CA THR A 205 -8.13 12.09 -0.80
C THR A 205 -7.40 12.20 -2.15
N THR A 206 -6.07 12.15 -2.14
CA THR A 206 -5.25 12.18 -3.35
C THR A 206 -5.48 10.93 -4.20
N SER A 207 -5.25 11.06 -5.51
CA SER A 207 -5.33 9.91 -6.43
C SER A 207 -4.35 8.78 -6.08
N LEU A 208 -3.18 9.11 -5.53
CA LEU A 208 -2.21 8.13 -5.04
C LEU A 208 -2.79 7.36 -3.85
N SER A 209 -3.28 8.08 -2.84
CA SER A 209 -3.79 7.47 -1.62
C SER A 209 -5.04 6.62 -1.88
N ALA A 210 -5.97 7.13 -2.70
CA ALA A 210 -7.14 6.36 -3.15
C ALA A 210 -6.72 5.07 -3.89
N SER A 211 -5.68 5.13 -4.73
CA SER A 211 -5.14 3.93 -5.39
C SER A 211 -4.58 2.94 -4.37
N LEU A 212 -3.80 3.40 -3.39
CA LEU A 212 -3.22 2.56 -2.34
C LEU A 212 -4.29 1.91 -1.44
N LEU A 213 -5.39 2.60 -1.14
CA LEU A 213 -6.56 2.00 -0.48
C LEU A 213 -7.14 0.85 -1.31
N GLY A 214 -7.29 1.02 -2.62
CA GLY A 214 -7.71 -0.05 -3.53
C GLY A 214 -6.75 -1.25 -3.56
N HIS A 215 -5.44 -1.01 -3.40
CA HIS A 215 -4.46 -2.08 -3.21
C HIS A 215 -4.64 -2.79 -1.85
N ALA A 216 -4.88 -2.05 -0.77
CA ALA A 216 -5.13 -2.62 0.55
C ALA A 216 -6.32 -3.58 0.57
N PHE A 217 -7.43 -3.24 -0.11
CA PHE A 217 -8.59 -4.14 -0.26
C PHE A 217 -8.30 -5.43 -1.05
N ARG A 218 -7.24 -5.44 -1.86
CA ARG A 218 -6.74 -6.64 -2.54
C ARG A 218 -5.71 -7.42 -1.72
N GLY A 219 -5.36 -6.93 -0.53
CA GLY A 219 -4.29 -7.47 0.31
C GLY A 219 -2.90 -7.17 -0.23
N GLU A 220 -2.77 -6.20 -1.12
CA GLU A 220 -1.53 -5.78 -1.76
C GLU A 220 -0.95 -4.60 -0.96
N VAL A 221 0.29 -4.73 -0.48
CA VAL A 221 0.88 -3.74 0.44
C VAL A 221 2.31 -3.38 0.08
N ALA A 222 2.81 -2.28 0.64
CA ALA A 222 4.22 -1.92 0.53
C ALA A 222 5.11 -2.95 1.25
N ALA A 223 6.33 -3.15 0.75
CA ALA A 223 7.23 -4.18 1.27
C ALA A 223 7.50 -4.11 2.80
N PRO A 224 7.66 -2.92 3.43
CA PRO A 224 7.80 -2.83 4.88
C PRO A 224 6.54 -3.27 5.65
N ALA A 225 5.34 -2.97 5.13
CA ALA A 225 4.08 -3.43 5.71
C ALA A 225 3.90 -4.94 5.56
N ALA A 226 4.28 -5.51 4.41
CA ALA A 226 4.33 -6.96 4.20
C ALA A 226 5.24 -7.65 5.23
N ALA A 227 6.41 -7.08 5.53
CA ALA A 227 7.33 -7.61 6.53
C ALA A 227 6.72 -7.57 7.95
N LEU A 228 6.03 -6.49 8.31
CA LEU A 228 5.36 -6.39 9.62
C LEU A 228 4.22 -7.41 9.76
N LEU A 229 3.39 -7.56 8.73
CA LEU A 229 2.31 -8.55 8.68
C LEU A 229 2.85 -9.98 8.76
N ALA A 230 3.96 -10.27 8.08
CA ALA A 230 4.65 -11.55 8.20
C ALA A 230 5.18 -11.81 9.61
N ALA A 231 5.77 -10.80 10.25
CA ALA A 231 6.29 -10.93 11.61
C ALA A 231 5.17 -11.14 12.63
N LEU A 232 4.02 -10.47 12.48
CA LEU A 232 2.81 -10.71 13.27
C LEU A 232 2.29 -12.14 13.12
N ALA A 233 2.39 -12.72 11.92
CA ALA A 233 2.11 -14.13 11.64
C ALA A 233 3.28 -15.08 12.00
N GLY A 234 4.29 -14.62 12.75
CA GLY A 234 5.39 -15.46 13.25
C GLY A 234 6.55 -15.70 12.29
N ARG A 235 6.69 -14.90 11.22
CA ARG A 235 7.81 -14.97 10.28
C ARG A 235 8.61 -13.67 10.24
N GLY A 236 9.87 -13.73 10.70
CA GLY A 236 10.77 -12.58 10.75
C GLY A 236 10.80 -11.93 12.13
N ASP A 237 11.53 -10.82 12.25
CA ASP A 237 11.66 -10.08 13.51
C ASP A 237 10.66 -8.91 13.59
N PRO A 238 9.71 -8.92 14.54
CA PRO A 238 8.68 -7.89 14.66
C PRO A 238 9.24 -6.48 14.89
N ALA A 239 10.27 -6.34 15.72
CA ALA A 239 10.83 -5.03 16.07
C ALA A 239 11.53 -4.39 14.86
N THR A 240 12.32 -5.17 14.12
CA THR A 240 12.98 -4.74 12.89
C THR A 240 11.97 -4.38 11.80
N ALA A 241 10.92 -5.19 11.64
CA ALA A 241 9.87 -4.91 10.66
C ALA A 241 9.08 -3.62 10.99
N ALA A 242 8.74 -3.42 12.27
CA ALA A 242 8.09 -2.20 12.72
C ALA A 242 9.00 -0.97 12.54
N ALA A 243 10.29 -1.07 12.88
CA ALA A 243 11.25 0.01 12.68
C ALA A 243 11.42 0.37 11.20
N ALA A 244 11.49 -0.62 10.31
CA ALA A 244 11.57 -0.40 8.87
C ALA A 244 10.31 0.27 8.32
N LEU A 245 9.12 -0.12 8.80
CA LEU A 245 7.86 0.51 8.40
C LEU A 245 7.76 1.95 8.92
N ASN A 246 8.12 2.20 10.16
CA ASN A 246 8.11 3.56 10.73
C ASN A 246 9.06 4.54 10.04
N ALA A 247 10.10 4.03 9.36
CA ALA A 247 11.02 4.85 8.58
C ALA A 247 10.45 5.28 7.21
N VAL A 248 9.26 4.78 6.82
CA VAL A 248 8.61 5.11 5.55
C VAL A 248 7.89 6.45 5.67
N GLY A 249 8.44 7.49 5.03
CA GLY A 249 7.85 8.82 5.06
C GLY A 249 7.84 9.43 6.48
N HIS A 250 7.31 10.64 6.61
CA HIS A 250 7.27 11.32 7.91
C HIS A 250 6.14 10.78 8.81
N SER A 251 4.93 10.68 8.27
CA SER A 251 3.71 10.28 8.99
C SER A 251 3.11 8.97 8.48
N SER A 252 3.35 8.61 7.22
CA SER A 252 2.70 7.46 6.59
C SER A 252 3.06 6.11 7.18
N GLY A 253 4.36 5.84 7.37
CA GLY A 253 4.85 4.61 7.99
C GLY A 253 4.27 4.37 9.38
N PRO A 254 4.38 5.33 10.32
CA PRO A 254 3.78 5.23 11.64
C PRO A 254 2.26 5.03 11.62
N ALA A 255 1.52 5.75 10.76
CA ALA A 255 0.07 5.61 10.66
C ALA A 255 -0.34 4.25 10.07
N LEU A 256 0.37 3.78 9.05
CA LEU A 256 0.17 2.45 8.46
C LEU A 256 0.47 1.35 9.48
N ALA A 257 1.53 1.49 10.28
CA ALA A 257 1.85 0.55 11.36
C ALA A 257 0.76 0.51 12.44
N ALA A 258 0.24 1.68 12.84
CA ALA A 258 -0.88 1.78 13.79
C ALA A 258 -2.12 1.06 13.24
N GLY A 259 -2.43 1.26 11.95
CA GLY A 259 -3.52 0.60 11.26
C GLY A 259 -3.36 -0.91 11.21
N VAL A 260 -2.15 -1.39 10.89
CA VAL A 260 -1.84 -2.84 10.89
C VAL A 260 -2.09 -3.45 12.28
N LEU A 261 -1.69 -2.80 13.37
CA LEU A 261 -1.99 -3.32 14.71
C LEU A 261 -3.49 -3.26 15.06
N ALA A 262 -4.19 -2.19 14.69
CA ALA A 262 -5.63 -2.09 14.89
C ALA A 262 -6.38 -3.21 14.15
N GLY A 263 -6.13 -3.38 12.85
CA GLY A 263 -6.73 -4.44 12.04
C GLY A 263 -6.36 -5.85 12.52
N THR A 264 -5.16 -6.03 13.06
CA THR A 264 -4.75 -7.29 13.69
C THR A 264 -5.62 -7.62 14.90
N ARG A 265 -5.96 -6.63 15.74
CA ARG A 265 -6.88 -6.83 16.87
C ARG A 265 -8.28 -7.20 16.40
N ALA A 266 -8.80 -6.47 15.42
CA ALA A 266 -10.10 -6.79 14.82
C ALA A 266 -10.11 -8.22 14.27
N ALA A 267 -9.06 -8.65 13.57
CA ALA A 267 -8.94 -10.02 13.06
C ALA A 267 -8.91 -11.07 14.18
N ILE A 268 -8.22 -10.80 15.30
CA ILE A 268 -8.19 -11.68 16.47
C ILE A 268 -9.57 -11.80 17.11
N GLU A 269 -10.24 -10.68 17.38
CA GLU A 269 -11.58 -10.68 18.00
C GLU A 269 -12.59 -11.41 17.11
N ARG A 270 -12.51 -11.22 15.80
CA ARG A 270 -13.39 -11.91 14.82
C ARG A 270 -12.96 -13.34 14.48
N SER A 271 -11.86 -13.83 15.06
CA SER A 271 -11.43 -15.24 14.93
C SER A 271 -11.97 -16.16 16.05
N ARG A 272 -12.64 -15.56 17.05
CA ARG A 272 -13.31 -16.26 18.14
C ARG A 272 -14.70 -16.72 17.71
#